data_AF-A0A9E5ZA09-F1
#
_entry.id   AF-A0A9E5ZA09-F1
#
_cell.length_a   1.000
_cell.length_b   1.000
_cell.length_c   1.000
_cell.angle_alpha   90.00
_cell.angle_beta   90.00
_cell.angle_gamma   90.00
#
_symmetry.space_group_name_H-M   'P 1'
#
loop_
_entity.id
_entity.type
_entity.pdbx_description
1 polymer ?
#
loop_
_entity_poly.entity_id
_entity_poly.type
_entity_poly.pdbx_seq_one_letter_code
_entity_poly.pdbx_strand_id
1 'polypeptide(L)' 'MDQNKLRHISKAVTWRIIASSTTFMLALAFFGDDPQATKKATGVAVAEAVVKMILYYFHERIWFNVKFGRQKK' A
#
# COMPACT_ATOMS: atom_id res chain seq x y z
N MET A 1 -20.81 17.84 -4.95
CA MET A 1 -20.02 16.68 -5.41
C MET A 1 -20.27 15.53 -4.47
N ASP A 2 -20.74 14.39 -4.99
CA ASP A 2 -21.20 13.26 -4.18
C ASP A 2 -20.10 12.76 -3.25
N GLN A 3 -20.36 12.77 -1.94
CA GLN A 3 -19.43 12.29 -0.90
C GLN A 3 -18.93 10.86 -1.16
N ASN A 4 -19.71 10.06 -1.90
CA ASN A 4 -19.34 8.72 -2.36
C ASN A 4 -18.20 8.74 -3.39
N LYS A 5 -18.20 9.65 -4.38
CA LYS A 5 -17.13 9.71 -5.40
C LYS A 5 -15.78 10.11 -4.77
N LEU A 6 -15.79 11.07 -3.85
CA LEU A 6 -14.59 11.50 -3.14
C LEU A 6 -14.00 10.36 -2.28
N ARG A 7 -14.83 9.58 -1.58
CA ARG A 7 -14.39 8.38 -0.84
C ARG A 7 -13.69 7.35 -1.73
N HIS A 8 -14.27 7.05 -2.89
CA HIS A 8 -13.68 6.08 -3.82
C HIS A 8 -12.34 6.56 -4.39
N ILE A 9 -12.23 7.84 -4.75
CA ILE A 9 -10.98 8.43 -5.25
C ILE A 9 -9.91 8.43 -4.15
N SER A 10 -10.25 8.85 -2.92
CA SER A 10 -9.30 8.83 -1.80
C SER A 10 -8.82 7.41 -1.46
N LYS A 11 -9.70 6.40 -1.54
CA LYS A 11 -9.33 4.98 -1.39
C LYS A 11 -8.35 4.53 -2.47
N ALA A 12 -8.61 4.89 -3.73
CA ALA A 12 -7.74 4.54 -4.86
C ALA A 12 -6.38 5.24 -4.77
N VAL A 13 -6.34 6.51 -4.39
CA VAL A 13 -5.10 7.29 -4.22
C VAL A 13 -4.26 6.72 -3.07
N THR A 14 -4.88 6.43 -1.92
CA THR A 14 -4.17 5.84 -0.77
C THR A 14 -3.57 4.48 -1.13
N TRP A 15 -4.34 3.64 -1.83
CA TRP A 15 -3.85 2.34 -2.29
C TRP A 15 -2.68 2.48 -3.29
N ARG A 16 -2.74 3.44 -4.22
CA ARG A 16 -1.65 3.70 -5.15
C ARG A 16 -0.38 4.20 -4.47
N ILE A 17 -0.48 5.09 -3.48
CA ILE A 17 0.68 5.59 -2.74
C ILE A 17 1.38 4.43 -2.02
N ILE A 18 0.62 3.56 -1.36
CA ILE A 18 1.16 2.40 -0.64
C ILE A 18 1.86 1.45 -1.62
N ALA A 19 1.17 1.07 -2.70
CA ALA A 19 1.70 0.13 -3.69
C ALA A 19 2.97 0.67 -4.36
N SER A 20 2.97 1.93 -4.79
CA SER A 20 4.15 2.57 -5.38
C SER A 20 5.30 2.68 -4.38
N SER A 21 5.02 3.02 -3.11
CA SER A 21 6.06 3.09 -2.08
C SER A 21 6.69 1.72 -1.79
N THR A 22 5.89 0.64 -1.80
CA THR A 22 6.42 -0.72 -1.57
C THR A 22 7.37 -1.13 -2.70
N THR A 23 6.96 -0.89 -3.94
CA THR A 23 7.76 -1.21 -5.12
C THR A 23 9.00 -0.31 -5.23
N PHE A 24 8.90 0.96 -4.83
CA PHE A 24 10.05 1.86 -4.78
C PHE A 24 11.07 1.44 -3.71
N MET A 25 10.61 1.05 -2.51
CA MET A 25 11.48 0.48 -1.47
C MET A 25 12.17 -0.80 -1.95
N LEU A 26 11.46 -1.68 -2.68
CA LEU A 26 12.09 -2.82 -3.33
C LEU A 26 13.14 -2.35 -4.32
N ALA A 27 12.79 -1.51 -5.28
CA ALA A 27 13.74 -1.03 -6.28
C ALA A 27 15.03 -0.49 -5.63
N LEU A 28 14.92 0.36 -4.61
CA LEU A 28 16.10 0.84 -3.88
C LEU A 28 16.91 -0.26 -3.20
N ALA A 29 16.26 -1.25 -2.58
CA ALA A 29 16.94 -2.39 -1.97
C ALA A 29 17.65 -3.28 -3.01
N PHE A 30 17.20 -3.27 -4.26
CA PHE A 30 17.76 -4.05 -5.37
C PHE A 30 18.81 -3.33 -6.20
N PHE A 31 18.72 -1.99 -6.32
CA PHE A 31 19.64 -1.18 -7.12
C PHE A 31 20.94 -0.82 -6.39
N GLY A 32 21.05 -1.05 -5.08
CA GLY A 32 22.35 -1.01 -4.41
C GLY A 32 23.20 -2.19 -4.85
N ASP A 33 24.46 -1.95 -5.24
CA ASP A 33 25.48 -2.87 -5.77
C ASP A 33 25.74 -4.16 -4.93
N ASP A 34 24.72 -4.98 -4.66
CA ASP A 34 24.84 -6.22 -3.90
C ASP A 34 24.87 -7.40 -4.88
N PRO A 35 26.01 -8.10 -5.04
CA PRO A 35 26.14 -9.24 -5.96
C PRO A 35 25.19 -10.41 -5.65
N GLN A 36 24.55 -10.40 -4.47
CA GLN A 36 23.58 -11.41 -4.04
C GLN A 36 22.13 -10.93 -4.13
N ALA A 37 21.87 -9.73 -4.68
CA ALA A 37 20.53 -9.16 -4.81
C ALA A 37 19.56 -10.12 -5.51
N THR A 38 20.00 -10.80 -6.56
CA THR A 38 19.21 -11.80 -7.30
C THR A 38 18.87 -13.05 -6.48
N LYS A 39 19.74 -13.51 -5.57
CA LYS A 39 19.43 -14.65 -4.68
C LYS A 39 18.45 -14.28 -3.57
N LYS A 40 18.54 -13.05 -3.05
CA LYS A 40 17.61 -12.53 -2.03
C LYS A 40 16.28 -12.08 -2.63
N ALA A 41 16.24 -11.91 -3.95
CA ALA A 41 15.11 -11.35 -4.68
C ALA A 41 13.77 -12.02 -4.40
N THR A 42 13.76 -13.34 -4.44
CA THR A 42 12.55 -14.14 -4.25
C THR A 42 12.00 -13.97 -2.84
N GLY A 43 12.87 -13.92 -1.82
CA GLY A 43 12.46 -13.69 -0.44
C GLY A 43 11.89 -12.29 -0.24
N VAL A 44 12.47 -11.28 -0.88
CA VAL A 44 11.96 -9.91 -0.84
C VAL A 44 10.63 -9.78 -1.58
N ALA A 45 10.46 -10.44 -2.72
CA ALA A 45 9.19 -10.44 -3.46
C ALA A 45 8.05 -11.11 -2.65
N VAL A 46 8.34 -12.23 -1.98
CA VAL A 46 7.37 -12.86 -1.06
C VAL A 46 7.08 -11.97 0.13
N ALA A 47 8.10 -11.35 0.73
CA ALA A 47 7.92 -10.39 1.81
C ALA A 47 7.10 -9.16 1.35
N GLU A 48 7.31 -8.65 0.13
CA GLU A 48 6.51 -7.56 -0.44
C GLU A 48 5.04 -7.96 -0.54
N ALA A 49 4.75 -9.16 -1.05
CA ALA A 49 3.39 -9.66 -1.17
C ALA A 49 2.71 -9.76 0.21
N VAL A 50 3.43 -10.28 1.21
CA VAL A 50 2.93 -10.36 2.60
C VAL A 50 2.71 -8.97 3.20
N VAL A 51 3.66 -8.05 3.02
CA VAL A 51 3.56 -6.67 3.47
C VAL A 51 2.39 -5.95 2.81
N LYS A 52 2.16 -6.12 1.50
CA LYS A 52 0.98 -5.59 0.79
C LYS A 52 -0.32 -6.16 1.32
N MET A 53 -0.37 -7.45 1.66
CA MET A 53 -1.55 -8.07 2.27
C MET A 53 -1.85 -7.48 3.65
N ILE A 54 -0.83 -7.32 4.51
CA ILE A 54 -0.97 -6.71 5.83
C ILE A 54 -1.38 -5.22 5.70
N LEU A 55 -0.76 -4.48 4.79
CA LEU A 55 -1.10 -3.09 4.52
C LEU A 55 -2.49 -2.94 3.94
N TYR A 56 -2.96 -3.85 3.10
CA TYR A 56 -4.35 -3.87 2.62
C TYR A 56 -5.31 -4.04 3.78
N TYR A 57 -5.05 -5.00 4.68
CA TYR A 57 -5.86 -5.22 5.87
C TYR A 57 -5.90 -3.96 6.76
N PHE A 58 -4.75 -3.35 7.03
CA PHE A 58 -4.68 -2.10 7.80
C PHE A 58 -5.35 -0.93 7.08
N HIS A 59 -5.16 -0.80 5.78
CA HIS A 59 -5.80 0.23 4.97
C HIS A 59 -7.32 0.11 5.05
N GLU A 60 -7.84 -1.11 4.94
CA GLU A 60 -9.28 -1.36 5.05
C GLU A 60 -9.78 -1.15 6.48
N ARG A 61 -9.00 -1.52 7.50
CA ARG A 61 -9.28 -1.27 8.93
C ARG A 61 -9.31 0.23 9.25
N ILE A 62 -8.35 0.98 8.73
CA ILE A 62 -8.28 2.44 8.86
C ILE A 62 -9.47 3.04 8.13
N TRP A 63 -9.80 2.61 6.91
CA TRP A 63 -11.01 3.08 6.23
C TRP A 63 -12.30 2.72 6.99
N PHE A 64 -12.34 1.56 7.64
CA PHE A 64 -13.48 1.19 8.47
C PHE A 64 -13.63 2.11 9.69
N ASN A 65 -12.52 2.50 10.32
CA ASN A 65 -12.51 3.42 11.46
C ASN A 65 -12.59 4.91 11.08
N VAL A 66 -12.16 5.26 9.88
CA VAL A 66 -12.21 6.62 9.36
C VAL A 66 -13.67 6.96 9.07
N LYS A 67 -14.30 7.63 10.03
CA LYS A 67 -15.63 8.26 9.95
C LYS A 67 -15.65 9.44 8.97
N PHE A 68 -15.06 9.32 7.78
CA PHE A 68 -15.23 10.33 6.74
C PHE A 68 -16.68 10.29 6.27
N GLY A 69 -17.45 11.31 6.65
CA GLY A 69 -18.82 11.51 6.18
C GLY A 69 -19.96 10.89 6.99
N ARG A 70 -19.79 10.54 8.28
CA ARG A 70 -20.98 10.45 9.15
C ARG A 70 -21.49 11.88 9.35
N GLN A 71 -22.41 12.32 8.48
CA GLN A 71 -23.42 13.30 8.88
C GLN A 71 -23.96 12.79 10.22
N LYS A 72 -23.64 13.52 11.30
CA LYS A 72 -24.42 13.42 12.54
C LYS A 72 -25.85 13.68 12.09
N LYS A 73 -26.67 12.64 12.09
CA LYS A 73 -28.11 12.82 12.08
C LYS A 73 -28.50 13.44 13.42
#